data_AF-A0A7C3GHR3-F1
#
_entry.id   AF-A0A7C3GHR3-F1
#
_cell.length_a   1.000
_cell.length_b   1.000
_cell.length_c   1.000
_cell.angle_alpha   90.00
_cell.angle_beta   90.00
_cell.angle_gamma   90.00
#
_symmetry.space_group_name_H-M   'P 1'
#
loop_
_entity.id
_entity.type
_entity.pdbx_description
1 polymer ?
#
loop_
_entity_poly.entity_id
_entity_poly.type
_entity_poly.pdbx_seq_one_letter_code
_entity_poly.pdbx_strand_id
1 'polypeptide(L)' 'AGSTQQNEDFNMESLYKGKYCGVCHNGEMAFASNTRCASCHIGVMGYERLLKKQHSSESSSEH' A
#
# COMPACT_ATOMS: atom_id res chain seq x y z
N ALA A 1 -3.98 -0.48 -8.96
CA ALA A 1 -4.86 -0.78 -7.81
C ALA A 1 -5.66 -2.03 -8.13
N GLY A 2 -5.77 -2.99 -7.20
CA GLY A 2 -6.54 -4.22 -7.41
C GLY A 2 -8.04 -3.96 -7.38
N SER A 3 -8.84 -4.86 -7.98
CA SER A 3 -10.31 -4.76 -8.06
C SER A 3 -11.00 -4.66 -6.69
N THR A 4 -10.37 -5.17 -5.63
CA THR A 4 -10.90 -5.16 -4.26
C THR A 4 -11.10 -3.77 -3.67
N GLN A 5 -10.41 -2.74 -4.18
CA GLN A 5 -10.51 -1.36 -3.69
C GLN A 5 -11.85 -0.69 -4.02
N GLN A 6 -12.65 -1.30 -4.90
CA GLN A 6 -13.96 -0.79 -5.31
C GLN A 6 -15.10 -1.29 -4.40
N ASN A 7 -14.81 -2.23 -3.49
CA ASN A 7 -15.82 -2.78 -2.60
C ASN A 7 -16.21 -1.77 -1.50
N GLU A 8 -17.50 -1.71 -1.15
CA GLU A 8 -18.02 -0.80 -0.12
C GLU A 8 -17.42 -1.05 1.27
N ASP A 9 -17.04 -2.30 1.56
CA ASP A 9 -16.43 -2.70 2.82
C ASP A 9 -14.89 -2.65 2.80
N PHE A 10 -14.28 -2.10 1.74
CA PHE A 10 -12.83 -1.89 1.67
C PHE A 10 -12.41 -0.68 2.52
N ASN A 11 -12.42 -0.87 3.84
CA ASN A 11 -12.04 0.13 4.83
C ASN A 11 -11.15 -0.49 5.92
N MET A 12 -10.52 0.36 6.74
CA MET A 12 -9.57 -0.10 7.76
C MET A 12 -10.19 -1.04 8.80
N GLU A 13 -11.46 -0.86 9.14
CA GLU A 13 -12.18 -1.73 10.08
C GLU A 13 -12.25 -3.17 9.55
N SER A 14 -12.53 -3.35 8.25
CA SER A 14 -12.50 -4.66 7.61
C SER A 14 -11.10 -5.29 7.63
N LEU A 15 -10.04 -4.50 7.44
CA LEU A 15 -8.66 -4.99 7.54
C LEU A 15 -8.35 -5.46 8.97
N TYR A 16 -8.79 -4.72 9.98
CA TYR A 16 -8.61 -5.12 11.38
C TYR A 16 -9.37 -6.40 11.74
N LYS A 17 -10.50 -6.65 11.05
CA LYS A 17 -11.27 -7.91 11.14
C LYS A 17 -10.71 -9.04 10.26
N GLY A 18 -9.51 -8.88 9.70
CA GLY A 18 -8.83 -9.93 8.94
C GLY A 18 -9.29 -10.07 7.49
N LYS A 19 -9.94 -9.07 6.89
CA LYS A 19 -10.27 -9.05 5.46
C LYS A 19 -9.17 -8.39 4.63
N TYR A 20 -9.13 -8.70 3.33
CA TYR A 20 -8.21 -8.11 2.34
C TYR A 20 -6.74 -8.21 2.78
N CYS A 21 -6.01 -7.09 2.82
CA CYS A 21 -4.64 -7.01 3.30
C CYS A 21 -4.51 -7.55 4.74
N GLY A 22 -5.56 -7.39 5.56
CA GLY A 22 -5.62 -7.86 6.94
C GLY A 22 -5.58 -9.38 7.10
N VAL A 23 -5.85 -10.16 6.04
CA VAL A 23 -5.69 -11.63 6.07
C VAL A 23 -4.24 -12.00 6.44
N CYS A 24 -3.27 -11.24 5.92
CA CYS A 24 -1.85 -11.46 6.18
C CYS A 24 -1.26 -10.40 7.12
N HIS A 25 -1.67 -9.13 6.99
CA HIS A 25 -1.20 -8.01 7.81
C HIS A 25 -1.96 -7.91 9.15
N ASN A 26 -1.94 -9.02 9.89
CA ASN A 26 -2.64 -9.23 11.15
C ASN A 26 -1.74 -9.15 12.40
N GLY A 27 -0.42 -9.04 12.23
CA GLY A 27 0.55 -9.04 13.32
C GLY A 27 1.22 -10.39 13.59
N GLU A 28 0.72 -11.46 12.98
CA GLU A 28 1.28 -12.81 13.10
C GLU A 28 2.05 -13.21 11.84
N MET A 29 1.42 -13.07 10.67
CA MET A 29 2.03 -13.45 9.38
C MET A 29 2.86 -12.31 8.79
N ALA A 30 2.37 -11.08 8.91
CA ALA A 30 3.06 -9.85 8.54
C ALA A 30 2.74 -8.75 9.55
N PHE A 31 3.34 -7.57 9.38
CA PHE A 31 3.09 -6.44 10.29
C PHE A 31 1.58 -6.14 10.40
N ALA A 32 1.13 -5.81 11.61
CA ALA A 32 -0.28 -5.54 11.88
C ALA A 32 -0.72 -4.23 11.19
N SER A 33 -1.86 -4.27 10.50
CA SER A 33 -2.41 -3.15 9.73
C SER A 33 -2.71 -1.90 10.57
N ASN A 34 -2.83 -2.03 11.91
CA ASN A 34 -3.08 -0.92 12.84
C ASN A 34 -1.81 -0.31 13.46
N THR A 35 -0.61 -0.73 13.04
CA THR A 35 0.66 -0.25 13.64
C THR A 35 1.55 0.54 12.68
N ARG A 36 1.41 0.35 11.37
CA ARG A 36 2.32 0.93 10.35
C ARG A 36 1.58 1.67 9.23
N CYS A 37 0.82 2.71 9.61
CA CYS A 37 -0.07 3.44 8.70
C CYS A 37 0.64 3.95 7.43
N ALA A 38 1.85 4.51 7.57
CA ALA A 38 2.61 5.09 6.47
C ALA A 38 3.18 4.06 5.48
N SER A 39 3.14 2.76 5.80
CA SER A 39 3.56 1.71 4.85
C SER A 39 2.59 1.57 3.67
N CYS A 40 1.31 1.92 3.86
CA CYS A 40 0.30 1.91 2.81
C CYS A 40 -0.18 3.33 2.47
N HIS A 41 -0.37 4.19 3.48
CA HIS A 41 -0.79 5.59 3.29
C HIS A 41 0.42 6.49 3.12
N ILE A 42 1.05 6.38 1.94
CA ILE A 42 2.37 6.94 1.68
C ILE A 42 2.40 8.49 1.63
N GLY A 43 1.25 9.15 1.51
CA GLY A 43 1.13 10.61 1.53
C GLY A 43 1.95 11.32 0.43
N VAL A 44 2.26 12.60 0.66
CA VAL A 44 3.03 13.44 -0.29
C VAL A 44 4.44 12.89 -0.50
N MET A 45 5.13 12.53 0.59
CA MET A 45 6.51 12.01 0.53
C MET A 45 6.61 10.72 -0.27
N GLY A 46 5.62 9.84 -0.14
CA GLY A 46 5.53 8.63 -0.94
C GLY A 46 5.23 8.89 -2.40
N TYR A 47 4.32 9.83 -2.69
CA TYR A 47 3.96 10.21 -4.04
C TYR A 47 5.17 10.81 -4.80
N GLU A 48 5.92 11.71 -4.16
CA GLU A 48 7.15 12.27 -4.73
C GLU A 48 8.19 11.18 -5.07
N ARG A 49 8.33 10.17 -4.20
CA ARG A 49 9.20 9.01 -4.47
C ARG A 49 8.72 8.19 -5.68
N LEU A 50 7.42 8.00 -5.85
CA LEU A 50 6.87 7.30 -7.00
C LEU A 50 7.15 8.06 -8.30
N LEU A 51 6.89 9.37 -8.33
CA LEU A 51 7.18 10.22 -9.49
C LEU A 51 8.68 10.22 -9.84
N LYS A 52 9.55 10.36 -8.82
CA LYS A 52 10.99 10.29 -9.02
C LYS A 52 11.43 8.94 -9.60
N LYS A 53 10.81 7.84 -9.17
CA LYS A 53 11.12 6.49 -9.67
C LYS A 53 10.71 6.34 -11.14
N GLN A 54 9.56 6.87 -11.54
CA GLN A 54 9.11 6.86 -12.93
C GLN A 54 10.06 7.64 -13.84
N HIS A 55 10.46 8.86 -13.43
CA HIS A 55 11.44 9.65 -14.19
C HIS A 55 12.85 9.02 -14.23
N SER A 56 13.24 8.24 -13.21
CA SER A 56 14.53 7.53 -13.24
C SER A 56 14.54 6.28 -14.13
N SER A 57 13.37 5.65 -14.36
CA SER A 57 13.26 4.49 -15.25
C SER A 57 13.26 4.86 -16.74
N GLU A 58 12.87 6.08 -17.11
CA GLU A 58 13.00 6.60 -18.49
C GLU A 58 14.41 7.07 -18.85
N SER A 59 15.25 7.39 -17.86
CA SER A 59 16.65 7.79 -18.09
C SER A 59 17.64 6.61 -18.15
N SER A 60 17.17 5.38 -17.91
CA SER A 60 18.03 4.18 -17.86
C SER A 60 17.89 3.26 -19.09
N SER A 61 17.17 3.68 -20.13
CA SER A 61 17.08 2.95 -21.42
C SER A 61 18.04 3.46 -22.50
N GLU A 62 18.85 4.48 -22.22
CA GLU A 62 20.04 4.78 -23.00
C GLU A 62 21.26 4.28 -22.21
N HIS A 63 21.63 3.02 -22.43
CA HIS A 63 22.98 2.45 -22.54
C HIS A 63 22.84 0.99 -22.98
#